data_AF-A0A924DZQ7-F1
#
_entry.id   AF-A0A924DZQ7-F1
#
_cell.length_a   1.000
_cell.length_b   1.000
_cell.length_c   1.000
_cell.angle_alpha   90.00
_cell.angle_beta   90.00
_cell.angle_gamma   90.00
#
_symmetry.space_group_name_H-M   'P 1'
#
loop_
_entity.id
_entity.type
_entity.pdbx_description
1 polymer ?
#
loop_
_entity_poly.entity_id
_entity_poly.type
_entity_poly.pdbx_seq_one_letter_code
_entity_poly.pdbx_strand_id
1 'polypeptide(L)'
;MKKLLAPGFAIMAAAILTVTGCGPKFNGPVASMPLTPAISQAAASTATTEGRKPTAAQWVTVTGKVTKLLPDDNQGSKHQHFLFTSPSQAKTLKVAHNTDLAAYVPVKVGDTIEVKCEFIVSNPYDIAHWTHYDPMGGEGGYIKLNGKIYDRLPTRR
;
A
#
# COMPACT_ATOMS: atom_id res chain seq x y z
N MET A 1 34.22 -37.48 10.12
CA MET A 1 35.13 -36.92 11.15
C MET A 1 36.47 -36.60 10.50
N LYS A 2 37.09 -35.46 10.87
CA LYS A 2 38.49 -35.01 10.59
C LYS A 2 38.69 -34.42 9.17
N LYS A 3 38.56 -33.10 8.94
CA LYS A 3 39.44 -31.92 9.21
C LYS A 3 40.77 -31.91 8.41
N LEU A 4 41.09 -30.75 7.83
CA LEU A 4 42.39 -30.06 7.58
C LEU A 4 42.23 -29.24 6.26
N LEU A 5 42.08 -27.91 6.22
CA LEU A 5 42.88 -26.73 6.62
C LEU A 5 44.20 -26.54 5.82
N ALA A 6 44.28 -25.37 5.16
CA ALA A 6 45.30 -24.85 4.23
C ALA A 6 46.70 -24.61 4.84
N PRO A 7 47.72 -24.30 4.01
CA PRO A 7 48.23 -22.91 3.86
C PRO A 7 48.72 -22.64 2.41
N GLY A 8 49.13 -21.47 1.91
CA GLY A 8 49.56 -20.16 2.44
C GLY A 8 50.21 -19.34 1.29
N PHE A 9 50.90 -18.25 1.66
CA PHE A 9 51.69 -17.25 0.86
C PHE A 9 50.90 -16.04 0.31
N ALA A 10 50.96 -14.85 0.94
CA ALA A 10 52.05 -13.85 1.11
C ALA A 10 52.42 -13.18 -0.24
N ILE A 11 52.49 -11.84 -0.39
CA ILE A 11 53.57 -10.93 0.05
C ILE A 11 53.20 -9.46 -0.34
N MET A 12 53.53 -8.50 0.54
CA MET A 12 54.06 -7.09 0.40
C MET A 12 53.83 -6.27 -0.89
N ALA A 13 53.87 -4.93 -0.96
CA ALA A 13 53.92 -3.76 -0.06
C ALA A 13 53.85 -2.47 -0.90
N ALA A 14 53.44 -1.37 -0.26
CA ALA A 14 53.84 0.05 -0.39
C ALA A 14 54.07 0.74 -1.76
N ALA A 15 53.44 1.91 -1.94
CA ALA A 15 54.13 3.17 -2.28
C ALA A 15 53.19 4.40 -2.14
N ILE A 16 53.71 5.44 -1.50
CA ILE A 16 53.13 6.78 -1.31
C ILE A 16 53.47 7.63 -2.54
N LEU A 17 52.53 8.45 -3.03
CA LEU A 17 52.87 9.64 -3.81
C LEU A 17 51.88 10.77 -3.54
N THR A 18 52.35 11.77 -2.80
CA THR A 18 51.70 13.07 -2.62
C THR A 18 51.92 13.93 -3.88
N VAL A 19 50.84 14.55 -4.39
CA VAL A 19 50.95 15.63 -5.37
C VAL A 19 50.12 16.82 -4.92
N THR A 20 50.86 17.90 -4.66
CA THR A 20 50.46 19.28 -4.43
C THR A 20 49.90 19.90 -5.71
N GLY A 21 48.84 20.71 -5.61
CA GLY A 21 48.35 21.49 -6.75
C GLY A 21 47.28 22.51 -6.37
N CYS A 22 47.73 23.73 -6.06
CA CYS A 22 46.90 24.93 -5.90
C CYS A 22 46.42 25.48 -7.25
N GLY A 23 45.17 25.95 -7.32
CA GLY A 23 44.63 26.77 -8.41
C GLY A 23 43.27 27.38 -8.01
N PRO A 24 42.77 28.39 -8.74
CA PRO A 24 43.25 29.77 -8.73
C PRO A 24 42.38 30.69 -7.85
N LYS A 25 42.99 31.81 -7.48
CA LYS A 25 42.42 32.92 -6.70
C LYS A 25 41.35 33.64 -7.52
N PHE A 26 40.10 33.65 -7.06
CA PHE A 26 39.09 34.59 -7.55
C PHE A 26 39.18 35.90 -6.76
N ASN A 27 39.75 36.92 -7.41
CA ASN A 27 39.67 38.31 -6.96
C ASN A 27 38.42 38.95 -7.58
N GLY A 28 37.38 39.15 -6.78
CA GLY A 28 36.24 39.99 -7.13
C GLY A 28 35.74 40.71 -5.87
N PRO A 29 35.32 41.98 -5.96
CA PRO A 29 34.91 42.74 -4.79
C PRO A 29 33.64 42.15 -4.17
N VAL A 30 33.75 41.72 -2.92
CA VAL A 30 32.64 41.34 -2.06
C VAL A 30 31.88 42.61 -1.66
N ALA A 31 30.67 42.78 -2.19
CA ALA A 31 29.74 43.79 -1.70
C ALA A 31 29.20 43.37 -0.33
N SER A 32 29.36 44.26 0.63
CA SER A 32 29.03 44.08 2.03
C SER A 32 27.53 44.36 2.32
N MET A 33 26.92 43.45 3.09
CA MET A 33 25.88 43.66 4.14
C MET A 33 24.40 43.89 3.72
N PRO A 34 23.41 43.66 4.63
CA PRO A 34 23.35 42.70 5.75
C PRO A 34 22.04 41.87 5.87
N LEU A 35 22.11 40.95 6.86
CA LEU A 35 21.20 39.95 7.46
C LEU A 35 19.74 40.33 7.77
N THR A 36 18.80 39.39 7.56
CA THR A 36 17.78 38.90 8.54
C THR A 36 17.03 37.64 7.99
N PRO A 37 16.31 36.82 8.81
CA PRO A 37 16.58 35.37 8.86
C PRO A 37 15.40 34.43 8.53
N ALA A 38 15.78 33.19 8.21
CA ALA A 38 15.18 31.89 8.58
C ALA A 38 13.72 31.55 8.20
N ILE A 39 13.55 30.81 7.09
CA ILE A 39 12.63 29.65 6.96
C ILE A 39 13.33 28.72 5.94
N SER A 40 13.79 27.51 6.28
CA SER A 40 12.93 26.33 6.40
C SER A 40 13.73 25.18 7.03
N GLN A 41 13.24 24.64 8.15
CA GLN A 41 13.72 23.36 8.68
C GLN A 41 13.31 22.26 7.70
N ALA A 42 14.27 21.71 6.98
CA ALA A 42 14.14 20.38 6.41
C ALA A 42 14.20 19.37 7.55
N ALA A 43 13.05 19.10 8.18
CA ALA A 43 12.90 17.98 9.09
C ALA A 43 12.85 16.69 8.28
N ALA A 44 13.98 15.99 8.25
CA ALA A 44 14.06 14.59 7.87
C ALA A 44 13.06 13.79 8.71
N SER A 45 11.96 13.35 8.11
CA SER A 45 10.98 12.51 8.77
C SER A 45 11.31 11.04 8.50
N THR A 46 12.16 10.50 9.36
CA THR A 46 12.23 9.06 9.61
C THR A 46 10.93 8.69 10.33
N ALA A 47 9.95 8.14 9.60
CA ALA A 47 8.71 7.65 10.19
C ALA A 47 8.53 6.18 9.81
N THR A 48 8.90 5.32 10.75
CA THR A 48 8.54 3.90 10.80
C THR A 48 7.02 3.75 10.66
N THR A 49 6.58 3.05 9.62
CA THR A 49 5.15 2.81 9.35
C THR A 49 4.68 1.58 10.12
N GLU A 50 4.25 1.78 11.35
CA GLU A 50 3.32 0.89 12.05
C GLU A 50 2.25 1.77 12.70
N GLY A 51 0.98 1.63 12.28
CA GLY A 51 -0.16 2.12 13.06
C GLY A 51 -0.84 3.45 12.66
N ARG A 52 -0.59 4.06 11.49
CA ARG A 52 -1.42 5.20 11.06
C ARG A 52 -2.73 4.70 10.43
N LYS A 53 -3.81 4.59 11.22
CA LYS A 53 -5.17 4.57 10.68
C LYS A 53 -5.33 5.88 9.88
N PRO A 54 -5.63 5.84 8.57
CA PRO A 54 -5.81 7.07 7.79
C PRO A 54 -6.90 7.91 8.47
N THR A 55 -6.61 9.19 8.69
CA THR A 55 -7.50 10.12 9.40
C THR A 55 -8.78 10.43 8.62
N ALA A 56 -8.84 10.04 7.35
CA ALA A 56 -10.04 10.06 6.52
C ALA A 56 -10.20 8.69 5.83
N ALA A 57 -11.43 8.17 5.81
CA ALA A 57 -11.79 6.98 5.05
C ALA A 57 -11.52 7.24 3.56
N GLN A 58 -10.71 6.38 2.92
CA GLN A 58 -10.40 6.52 1.50
C GLN A 58 -11.39 5.70 0.69
N TRP A 59 -12.40 6.36 0.14
CA TRP A 59 -13.38 5.72 -0.74
C TRP A 59 -12.86 5.64 -2.17
N VAL A 60 -12.93 4.44 -2.75
CA VAL A 60 -12.47 4.18 -4.12
C VAL A 60 -13.48 3.33 -4.87
N THR A 61 -13.53 3.50 -6.19
CA THR A 61 -14.21 2.58 -7.10
C THR A 61 -13.15 1.93 -7.98
N VAL A 62 -13.13 0.61 -8.01
CA VAL A 62 -12.10 -0.16 -8.71
C VAL A 62 -12.72 -1.35 -9.43
N THR A 63 -12.27 -1.58 -10.64
CA THR A 63 -12.69 -2.71 -11.47
C THR A 63 -11.53 -3.69 -11.61
N GLY A 64 -11.82 -4.99 -11.50
CA GLY A 64 -10.81 -6.00 -11.66
C GLY A 64 -11.36 -7.41 -11.73
N LYS A 65 -10.45 -8.38 -11.82
CA LYS A 65 -10.77 -9.79 -12.04
C LYS A 65 -10.60 -10.58 -10.75
N VAL A 66 -11.59 -11.38 -10.38
CA VAL A 66 -11.50 -12.27 -9.23
C VAL A 66 -10.43 -13.34 -9.49
N THR A 67 -9.44 -13.43 -8.62
CA THR A 67 -8.29 -14.34 -8.79
C THR A 67 -8.38 -15.55 -7.86
N LYS A 68 -9.02 -15.41 -6.70
CA LYS A 68 -9.15 -16.50 -5.73
C LYS A 68 -10.37 -16.31 -4.84
N LEU A 69 -11.12 -17.39 -4.60
CA LEU A 69 -12.13 -17.44 -3.55
C LEU A 69 -11.46 -17.89 -2.24
N LEU A 70 -11.78 -17.23 -1.13
CA LEU A 70 -11.28 -17.58 0.19
C LEU A 70 -12.43 -18.18 1.02
N PRO A 71 -12.13 -18.93 2.10
CA PRO A 71 -13.16 -19.36 3.03
C PRO A 71 -13.93 -18.16 3.58
N ASP A 72 -15.25 -18.32 3.70
CA ASP A 72 -16.10 -17.33 4.35
C ASP A 72 -15.78 -17.27 5.85
N ASP A 73 -15.81 -16.07 6.40
CA ASP A 73 -15.74 -15.85 7.84
C ASP A 73 -17.17 -15.87 8.42
N ASN A 74 -17.38 -16.71 9.42
CA ASN A 74 -18.65 -16.87 10.12
C ASN A 74 -18.52 -16.56 11.62
N GLN A 75 -17.39 -16.02 12.07
CA GLN A 75 -17.19 -15.61 13.45
C GLN A 75 -17.58 -14.14 13.62
N GLY A 76 -18.63 -13.87 14.40
CA GLY A 76 -19.20 -12.53 14.51
C GLY A 76 -20.06 -12.19 13.28
N SER A 77 -19.87 -11.01 12.71
CA SER A 77 -20.54 -10.63 11.45
C SER A 77 -19.99 -11.46 10.31
N LYS A 78 -20.87 -12.05 9.51
CA LYS A 78 -20.49 -12.95 8.42
C LYS A 78 -19.87 -12.16 7.29
N HIS A 79 -18.72 -12.62 6.80
CA HIS A 79 -18.04 -12.01 5.68
C HIS A 79 -17.72 -13.04 4.59
N GLN A 80 -18.07 -12.69 3.36
CA GLN A 80 -17.53 -13.33 2.18
C GLN A 80 -16.14 -12.74 1.89
N HIS A 81 -15.17 -13.61 1.64
CA HIS A 81 -13.83 -13.21 1.27
C HIS A 81 -13.41 -13.73 -0.08
N PHE A 82 -12.80 -12.86 -0.88
CA PHE A 82 -12.15 -13.26 -2.11
C PHE A 82 -11.08 -12.23 -2.48
N LEU A 83 -10.16 -12.64 -3.36
CA LEU A 83 -9.12 -11.79 -3.91
C LEU A 83 -9.53 -11.39 -5.32
N PHE A 84 -9.29 -10.13 -5.66
CA PHE A 84 -9.33 -9.68 -7.04
C PHE A 84 -8.12 -8.80 -7.34
N THR A 85 -7.75 -8.78 -8.62
CA THR A 85 -6.62 -7.98 -9.09
C THR A 85 -7.14 -6.91 -10.03
N SER A 86 -6.80 -5.67 -9.73
CA SER A 86 -7.07 -4.55 -10.62
C SER A 86 -5.94 -4.44 -11.65
N PRO A 87 -6.23 -4.53 -12.97
CA PRO A 87 -5.21 -4.39 -14.01
C PRO A 87 -4.53 -3.02 -13.98
N SER A 88 -5.25 -1.97 -13.58
CA SER A 88 -4.73 -0.59 -13.56
C SER A 88 -3.76 -0.32 -12.43
N GLN A 89 -3.87 -1.05 -11.31
CA GLN A 89 -3.04 -0.85 -10.12
C GLN A 89 -2.04 -1.97 -9.89
N ALA A 90 -2.07 -3.04 -10.70
CA ALA A 90 -1.25 -4.25 -10.57
C ALA A 90 -1.19 -4.81 -9.13
N LYS A 91 -2.22 -4.53 -8.32
CA LYS A 91 -2.30 -4.89 -6.91
C LYS A 91 -3.46 -5.84 -6.68
N THR A 92 -3.25 -6.79 -5.77
CA THR A 92 -4.29 -7.71 -5.31
C THR A 92 -4.93 -7.14 -4.06
N LEU A 93 -6.27 -7.05 -4.08
CA LEU A 93 -7.07 -6.60 -2.96
C LEU A 93 -7.88 -7.75 -2.40
N LYS A 94 -7.97 -7.83 -1.07
CA LYS A 94 -8.87 -8.73 -0.37
C LYS A 94 -10.21 -8.02 -0.16
N VAL A 95 -11.28 -8.61 -0.67
CA VAL A 95 -12.64 -8.15 -0.37
C VAL A 95 -13.11 -8.75 0.95
N ALA A 96 -13.67 -7.90 1.82
CA ALA A 96 -14.41 -8.29 3.00
C ALA A 96 -15.84 -7.80 2.86
N HIS A 97 -16.71 -8.68 2.37
CA HIS A 97 -18.11 -8.35 2.08
C HIS A 97 -19.02 -8.89 3.18
N ASN A 98 -19.59 -7.99 3.98
CA ASN A 98 -20.47 -8.38 5.07
C ASN A 98 -21.82 -8.90 4.53
N THR A 99 -22.06 -10.19 4.71
CA THR A 99 -23.24 -10.89 4.17
C THR A 99 -24.46 -10.84 5.09
N ASP A 100 -24.31 -10.31 6.30
CA ASP A 100 -25.45 -9.97 7.15
C ASP A 100 -26.12 -8.66 6.70
N LEU A 101 -25.37 -7.79 6.00
CA LEU A 101 -25.86 -6.49 5.51
C LEU A 101 -26.20 -6.49 4.02
N ALA A 102 -25.51 -7.31 3.22
CA ALA A 102 -25.70 -7.39 1.78
C ALA A 102 -25.82 -8.83 1.28
N ALA A 103 -26.48 -9.02 0.14
CA ALA A 103 -26.64 -10.34 -0.44
C ALA A 103 -25.28 -10.94 -0.86
N TYR A 104 -25.08 -12.25 -0.58
CA TYR A 104 -23.90 -12.98 -1.04
C TYR A 104 -23.67 -12.80 -2.54
N VAL A 105 -22.42 -12.51 -2.93
CA VAL A 105 -22.09 -12.27 -4.33
C VAL A 105 -21.65 -13.60 -4.97
N PRO A 106 -22.34 -14.11 -6.00
CA PRO A 106 -22.02 -15.40 -6.63
C PRO A 106 -20.84 -15.28 -7.60
N VAL A 107 -19.72 -14.70 -7.14
CA VAL A 107 -18.49 -14.54 -7.93
C VAL A 107 -17.80 -15.87 -8.15
N LYS A 108 -17.17 -16.01 -9.31
CA LYS A 108 -16.29 -17.11 -9.67
C LYS A 108 -14.90 -16.58 -10.00
N VAL A 109 -13.90 -17.45 -9.87
CA VAL A 109 -12.55 -17.12 -10.34
C VAL A 109 -12.61 -16.78 -11.81
N GLY A 110 -12.14 -15.58 -12.13
CA GLY A 110 -12.11 -15.04 -13.47
C GLY A 110 -13.26 -14.10 -13.82
N ASP A 111 -14.24 -13.91 -12.95
CA ASP A 111 -15.26 -12.88 -13.16
C ASP A 111 -14.65 -11.48 -13.05
N THR A 112 -15.13 -10.56 -13.87
CA THR A 112 -14.84 -9.13 -13.74
C THR A 112 -15.91 -8.47 -12.88
N ILE A 113 -15.47 -7.77 -11.85
CA ILE A 113 -16.35 -7.04 -10.93
C ILE A 113 -15.90 -5.58 -10.82
N GLU A 114 -16.85 -4.71 -10.48
CA GLU A 114 -16.61 -3.34 -10.04
C GLU A 114 -16.96 -3.25 -8.56
N VAL A 115 -16.09 -2.64 -7.76
CA VAL A 115 -16.23 -2.54 -6.31
C VAL A 115 -16.08 -1.08 -5.90
N LYS A 116 -17.12 -0.53 -5.26
CA LYS A 116 -17.01 0.70 -4.47
C LYS A 116 -16.77 0.30 -3.01
N CYS A 117 -15.72 0.81 -2.38
CA CYS A 117 -15.32 0.40 -1.03
C CYS A 117 -14.54 1.49 -0.29
N GLU A 118 -14.47 1.35 1.03
CA GLU A 118 -13.42 1.96 1.83
C GLU A 118 -12.14 1.11 1.69
N PHE A 119 -11.06 1.78 1.32
CA PHE A 119 -9.76 1.18 1.12
C PHE A 119 -8.93 1.22 2.40
N ILE A 120 -8.48 0.05 2.86
CA ILE A 120 -7.65 -0.10 4.04
C ILE A 120 -6.31 -0.72 3.63
N VAL A 121 -5.23 0.03 3.82
CA VAL A 121 -3.87 -0.47 3.61
C VAL A 121 -3.55 -1.53 4.66
N SER A 122 -3.15 -2.72 4.23
CA SER A 122 -2.83 -3.83 5.12
C SER A 122 -1.81 -4.79 4.48
N ASN A 123 -1.26 -5.70 5.28
CA ASN A 123 -0.26 -6.68 4.87
C ASN A 123 -0.77 -8.08 5.27
N PRO A 124 -0.78 -9.09 4.38
CA PRO A 124 -0.16 -9.13 3.04
C PRO A 124 -0.97 -8.48 1.90
N TYR A 125 -2.25 -8.19 2.12
CA TYR A 125 -3.12 -7.60 1.10
C TYR A 125 -3.86 -6.40 1.68
N ASP A 126 -4.01 -5.36 0.87
CA ASP A 126 -4.94 -4.29 1.19
C ASP A 126 -6.38 -4.83 1.16
N ILE A 127 -7.23 -4.23 1.96
CA ILE A 127 -8.59 -4.68 2.19
C ILE A 127 -9.56 -3.67 1.59
N ALA A 128 -10.46 -4.18 0.73
CA ALA A 128 -11.67 -3.49 0.32
C ALA A 128 -12.77 -3.82 1.35
N HIS A 129 -13.04 -2.86 2.24
CA HIS A 129 -14.06 -2.95 3.27
C HIS A 129 -15.24 -2.02 2.95
N TRP A 130 -16.34 -2.12 3.69
CA TRP A 130 -17.57 -1.36 3.39
C TRP A 130 -18.03 -1.52 1.94
N THR A 131 -18.08 -2.76 1.48
CA THR A 131 -18.59 -3.12 0.14
C THR A 131 -20.11 -3.28 0.12
N HIS A 132 -20.79 -2.57 1.01
CA HIS A 132 -22.23 -2.58 1.22
C HIS A 132 -22.72 -1.18 1.61
N TYR A 133 -24.03 -0.99 1.53
CA TYR A 133 -24.71 0.17 2.06
C TYR A 133 -24.50 0.30 3.57
N ASP A 134 -24.34 1.52 4.09
CA ASP A 134 -24.30 1.79 5.53
C ASP A 134 -25.73 1.97 6.07
N PRO A 135 -26.24 1.07 6.95
CA PRO A 135 -27.57 1.18 7.54
C PRO A 135 -27.81 2.46 8.34
N MET A 136 -26.74 3.12 8.81
CA MET A 136 -26.82 4.37 9.57
C MET A 136 -26.85 5.61 8.67
N GLY A 137 -26.83 5.44 7.35
CA GLY A 137 -26.92 6.53 6.38
C GLY A 137 -25.60 7.24 6.08
N GLY A 138 -24.46 6.68 6.52
CA GLY A 138 -23.14 7.13 6.09
C GLY A 138 -22.82 6.74 4.65
N GLU A 139 -21.57 6.94 4.24
CA GLU A 139 -21.12 6.49 2.94
C GLU A 139 -21.06 4.95 2.90
N GLY A 140 -21.58 4.39 1.81
CA GLY A 140 -21.59 2.95 1.55
C GLY A 140 -20.93 2.62 0.21
N GLY A 141 -20.60 1.34 0.08
CA GLY A 141 -20.06 0.74 -1.12
C GLY A 141 -20.99 -0.30 -1.73
N TYR A 142 -20.46 -1.03 -2.70
CA TYR A 142 -21.17 -2.10 -3.38
C TYR A 142 -20.19 -3.00 -4.14
N ILE A 143 -20.67 -4.19 -4.49
CA ILE A 143 -20.04 -5.05 -5.50
C ILE A 143 -21.00 -5.15 -6.68
N LYS A 144 -20.50 -4.91 -7.89
CA LYS A 144 -21.26 -5.05 -9.12
C LYS A 144 -20.69 -6.19 -9.95
N LEU A 145 -21.54 -7.17 -10.24
CA LEU A 145 -21.23 -8.35 -11.04
C LEU A 145 -22.28 -8.48 -12.15
N ASN A 146 -21.84 -8.51 -13.41
CA ASN A 146 -22.72 -8.66 -14.58
C ASN A 146 -23.91 -7.68 -14.59
N GLY A 147 -23.66 -6.42 -14.23
CA GLY A 147 -24.68 -5.37 -14.16
C GLY A 147 -25.57 -5.38 -12.92
N LYS A 148 -25.52 -6.44 -12.09
CA LYS A 148 -26.24 -6.50 -10.83
C LYS A 148 -25.40 -5.95 -9.68
N ILE A 149 -26.00 -5.07 -8.88
CA ILE A 149 -25.39 -4.45 -7.70
C ILE A 149 -25.77 -5.25 -6.46
N TYR A 150 -24.78 -5.50 -5.61
CA TYR A 150 -24.85 -6.18 -4.32
C TYR A 150 -24.37 -5.17 -3.27
N ASP A 151 -25.31 -4.43 -2.70
CA ASP A 151 -25.06 -3.42 -1.66
C ASP A 151 -25.92 -3.64 -0.42
N ARG A 152 -27.05 -4.35 -0.54
CA ARG A 152 -28.02 -4.61 0.52
C ARG A 152 -28.67 -5.97 0.35
N LEU A 153 -29.33 -6.45 1.40
CA LEU A 153 -30.18 -7.64 1.32
C LEU A 153 -31.39 -7.39 0.39
N PRO A 154 -31.90 -8.43 -0.30
CA PRO A 154 -33.10 -8.30 -1.10
C PRO A 154 -34.26 -7.86 -0.21
N THR A 155 -35.00 -6.83 -0.61
CA THR A 155 -36.26 -6.52 0.06
C THR A 155 -37.23 -7.67 -0.19
N ARG A 156 -37.75 -8.27 0.90
CA ARG A 156 -38.87 -9.21 0.78
C ARG A 156 -40.05 -8.39 0.23
N ARG A 157 -40.45 -8.67 -1.01
CA ARG A 157 -41.68 -8.16 -1.61
C ARG A 157 -42.86 -9.03 -1.18
#